data_AF-A0A1S8A4L0-F1
#
_entry.id   AF-A0A1S8A4L0-F1
#
_cell.length_a   1.000
_cell.length_b   1.000
_cell.length_c   1.000
_cell.angle_alpha   90.00
_cell.angle_beta   90.00
_cell.angle_gamma   90.00
#
_symmetry.space_group_name_H-M   'P 1'
#
loop_
_entity.id
_entity.type
_entity.pdbx_description
1 polymer ?
#
loop_
_entity_poly.entity_id
_entity_poly.type
_entity_poly.pdbx_seq_one_letter_code
_entity_poly.pdbx_strand_id
1 'polypeptide(L)'
;MPLHIWKDRNFSLIIIVVILGNMSFQATGFWIAFFMQQVQGLSTLNVAVRLLPMAIAGLLWNVLAARILHRVNNTLIMIFGAVSYLAATLLFSFMGANSNYWAFIFPALVLNVAGADLQFNVANMYVLQSLPSHQQSLAGGIFNVVIRLSNTIVLGISTAVFSSVESTPAGLSDPMLKYTRTFQTAVALAAAGLVISPFIRLGTQGNAPKVDVRESEKSRKSTEVMKIAENSSEETEKDNNL
;
A
#
# COMPACT_ATOMS: atom_id res chain seq x y z
N MET A 1 17.33 -7.70 0.55
CA MET A 1 17.41 -6.60 1.54
C MET A 1 18.33 -7.04 2.67
N PRO A 2 19.35 -6.26 3.05
CA PRO A 2 20.13 -6.49 4.26
C PRO A 2 19.20 -6.48 5.50
N LEU A 3 19.29 -7.50 6.35
CA LEU A 3 18.47 -7.64 7.57
C LEU A 3 18.64 -6.47 8.56
N HIS A 4 19.74 -5.72 8.45
CA HIS A 4 20.00 -4.53 9.24
C HIS A 4 18.95 -3.41 9.03
N ILE A 5 18.37 -3.27 7.84
CA ILE A 5 17.37 -2.20 7.56
C ILE A 5 16.10 -2.42 8.37
N TRP A 6 15.72 -3.68 8.61
CA TRP A 6 14.58 -4.05 9.45
C TRP A 6 14.81 -3.76 10.94
N LYS A 7 16.07 -3.55 11.38
CA LYS A 7 16.36 -3.08 12.74
C LYS A 7 16.04 -1.61 12.96
N ASP A 8 15.88 -0.82 11.89
CA ASP A 8 15.36 0.54 12.03
C ASP A 8 13.90 0.48 12.47
N ARG A 9 13.64 1.03 13.66
CA ARG A 9 12.31 1.11 14.25
C ARG A 9 11.34 1.86 13.34
N ASN A 10 11.78 2.92 12.66
CA ASN A 10 10.91 3.68 11.77
C ASN A 10 10.55 2.88 10.51
N PHE A 11 11.52 2.17 9.92
CA PHE A 11 11.28 1.31 8.76
C PHE A 11 10.23 0.25 9.06
N SER A 12 10.42 -0.52 10.15
CA SER A 12 9.48 -1.57 10.53
C SER A 12 8.08 -1.02 10.87
N LEU A 13 7.98 0.12 11.56
CA LEU A 13 6.69 0.74 11.87
C LEU A 13 5.93 1.20 10.62
N ILE A 14 6.61 1.80 9.64
CA ILE A 14 5.99 2.23 8.38
C ILE A 14 5.43 1.03 7.63
N ILE A 15 6.24 -0.02 7.49
CA ILE A 15 5.82 -1.25 6.82
C ILE A 15 4.60 -1.86 7.53
N ILE A 16 4.59 -1.92 8.86
CA ILE A 16 3.44 -2.43 9.63
C ILE A 16 2.19 -1.59 9.37
N VAL A 17 2.27 -0.26 9.45
CA VAL A 17 1.10 0.61 9.23
C VAL A 17 0.57 0.47 7.80
N VAL A 18 1.45 0.45 6.80
CA VAL A 18 1.04 0.28 5.40
C VAL A 18 0.43 -1.10 5.16
N ILE A 19 1.00 -2.15 5.76
CA ILE A 19 0.41 -3.50 5.68
C ILE A 19 -0.99 -3.49 6.27
N LEU A 20 -1.20 -2.93 7.47
CA LEU A 20 -2.51 -2.89 8.12
C LEU A 20 -3.53 -2.07 7.33
N GLY A 21 -3.13 -0.90 6.83
CA GLY A 21 -3.98 -0.06 5.99
C GLY A 21 -4.36 -0.76 4.68
N ASN A 22 -3.38 -1.37 4.01
CA ASN A 22 -3.59 -2.09 2.76
C ASN A 22 -4.42 -3.38 2.95
N MET A 23 -4.28 -4.07 4.08
CA MET A 23 -5.15 -5.19 4.45
C MET A 23 -6.61 -4.73 4.58
N SER A 24 -6.84 -3.62 5.29
CA SER A 24 -8.16 -3.00 5.42
C SER A 24 -8.75 -2.61 4.05
N PHE A 25 -7.94 -1.99 3.18
CA PHE A 25 -8.33 -1.62 1.82
C PHE A 25 -8.81 -2.82 1.00
N GLN A 26 -8.01 -3.88 0.98
CA GLN A 26 -8.28 -5.08 0.19
C GLN A 26 -9.49 -5.86 0.70
N ALA A 27 -9.63 -6.02 2.01
CA ALA A 27 -10.80 -6.68 2.59
C ALA A 27 -12.08 -5.94 2.18
N THR A 28 -12.10 -4.62 2.37
CA THR A 28 -13.26 -3.79 2.09
C THR A 28 -13.61 -3.77 0.61
N GLY A 29 -12.61 -3.62 -0.27
CA GLY A 29 -12.80 -3.62 -1.72
C GLY A 29 -13.32 -4.94 -2.28
N PHE A 30 -12.89 -6.07 -1.72
CA PHE A 30 -13.38 -7.38 -2.09
C PHE A 30 -14.85 -7.57 -1.67
N TRP A 31 -15.14 -7.34 -0.38
CA TRP A 31 -16.46 -7.64 0.17
C TRP A 31 -17.56 -6.67 -0.26
N ILE A 32 -17.23 -5.41 -0.57
CA ILE A 32 -18.21 -4.45 -1.10
C ILE A 32 -18.76 -4.86 -2.47
N ALA A 33 -17.91 -5.44 -3.33
CA ALA A 33 -18.34 -5.94 -4.63
C ALA A 33 -19.31 -7.12 -4.47
N PHE A 34 -18.99 -8.07 -3.58
CA PHE A 34 -19.88 -9.18 -3.26
C PHE A 34 -21.18 -8.73 -2.61
N PHE A 35 -21.12 -7.74 -1.72
CA PHE A 35 -22.30 -7.14 -1.08
C PHE A 35 -23.27 -6.59 -2.13
N MET A 36 -22.77 -5.80 -3.09
CA MET A 36 -23.60 -5.22 -4.15
C MET A 36 -24.24 -6.29 -5.04
N GLN A 37 -23.53 -7.38 -5.32
CA GLN A 37 -24.06 -8.46 -6.17
C GLN A 37 -25.07 -9.32 -5.42
N GLN A 38 -24.74 -9.75 -4.21
CA GLN A 38 -25.50 -10.77 -3.48
C GLN A 38 -26.62 -10.19 -2.61
N VAL A 39 -26.43 -9.01 -2.03
CA VAL A 39 -27.43 -8.38 -1.15
C VAL A 39 -28.28 -7.36 -1.92
N GLN A 40 -27.66 -6.53 -2.75
CA GLN A 40 -28.40 -5.55 -3.57
C GLN A 40 -28.92 -6.12 -4.90
N GLY A 41 -28.57 -7.38 -5.22
CA GLY A 41 -29.02 -8.06 -6.45
C GLY A 41 -28.54 -7.38 -7.74
N LEU A 42 -27.48 -6.58 -7.68
CA LEU A 42 -26.98 -5.84 -8.83
C LEU A 42 -26.22 -6.75 -9.78
N SER A 43 -26.42 -6.56 -11.08
CA SER A 43 -25.61 -7.23 -12.09
C SER A 43 -24.13 -6.85 -11.96
N THR A 44 -23.24 -7.76 -12.34
CA THR A 44 -21.78 -7.54 -12.30
C THR A 44 -21.37 -6.27 -13.05
N LEU A 45 -22.05 -5.95 -14.16
CA LEU A 45 -21.81 -4.73 -14.93
C LEU A 45 -22.17 -3.47 -14.12
N ASN A 46 -23.31 -3.47 -13.42
CA ASN A 46 -23.72 -2.35 -12.57
C ASN A 46 -22.77 -2.16 -11.38
N VAL A 47 -22.26 -3.25 -10.82
CA VAL A 47 -21.24 -3.18 -9.75
C VAL A 47 -19.94 -2.57 -10.28
N ALA A 48 -19.47 -3.00 -11.46
CA ALA A 48 -18.29 -2.42 -12.08
C ALA A 48 -18.44 -0.89 -12.30
N VAL A 49 -19.61 -0.44 -12.80
CA VAL A 49 -19.91 0.99 -12.98
C VAL A 49 -19.88 1.75 -11.65
N ARG A 50 -20.42 1.17 -10.58
CA ARG A 50 -20.40 1.75 -9.23
C ARG A 50 -19.03 1.73 -8.57
N LEU A 51 -18.09 0.93 -9.05
CA LEU A 51 -16.70 0.93 -8.58
C LEU A 51 -15.80 1.85 -9.41
N LEU A 52 -16.25 2.37 -10.56
CA LEU A 52 -15.48 3.34 -11.37
C LEU A 52 -14.96 4.56 -10.59
N PRO A 53 -15.71 5.15 -9.64
CA PRO A 53 -15.20 6.26 -8.85
C PRO A 53 -13.91 5.93 -8.11
N MET A 54 -13.69 4.66 -7.76
CA MET A 54 -12.47 4.19 -7.11
C MET A 54 -11.25 4.38 -8.02
N ALA A 55 -11.38 4.05 -9.31
CA ALA A 55 -10.31 4.23 -10.29
C ALA A 55 -10.03 5.71 -10.58
N ILE A 56 -11.09 6.51 -10.71
CA ILE A 56 -10.96 7.96 -10.94
C ILE A 56 -10.31 8.64 -9.73
N ALA A 57 -10.76 8.31 -8.51
CA ALA A 57 -10.17 8.81 -7.28
C ALA A 57 -8.69 8.43 -7.18
N GLY A 58 -8.32 7.20 -7.57
CA GLY A 58 -6.93 6.77 -7.53
C GLY A 58 -6.01 7.59 -8.44
N LEU A 59 -6.48 7.94 -9.64
CA LEU A 59 -5.72 8.81 -10.54
C LEU A 59 -5.53 10.20 -9.92
N LEU A 60 -6.59 10.76 -9.33
CA LEU A 60 -6.55 12.09 -8.69
C LEU A 60 -5.64 12.10 -7.46
N TRP A 61 -5.73 11.09 -6.60
CA TRP A 61 -4.92 10.99 -5.39
C TRP A 61 -3.46 10.71 -5.69
N ASN A 62 -3.12 9.93 -6.73
CA ASN A 62 -1.73 9.74 -7.14
C ASN A 62 -1.09 11.04 -7.64
N VAL A 63 -1.80 11.83 -8.46
CA VAL A 63 -1.31 13.16 -8.89
C VAL A 63 -1.13 14.08 -7.69
N LEU A 64 -2.05 14.04 -6.73
CA LEU A 64 -1.95 14.85 -5.52
C LEU A 64 -0.78 14.39 -4.63
N ALA A 65 -0.60 13.08 -4.45
CA ALA A 65 0.49 12.49 -3.67
C ALA A 65 1.84 12.97 -4.22
N ALA A 66 2.04 12.94 -5.54
CA ALA A 66 3.25 13.43 -6.20
C ALA A 66 3.58 14.90 -5.86
N ARG A 67 2.58 15.75 -5.61
CA ARG A 67 2.79 17.13 -5.14
C ARG A 67 3.01 17.24 -3.63
N ILE A 68 2.26 16.47 -2.85
CA ILE A 68 2.21 16.61 -1.38
C ILE A 68 3.47 16.02 -0.72
N LEU A 69 4.02 14.91 -1.26
CA LEU A 69 5.18 14.20 -0.70
C LEU A 69 6.41 15.10 -0.48
N HIS A 70 6.60 16.11 -1.33
CA HIS A 70 7.74 17.02 -1.22
C HIS A 70 7.49 18.24 -0.31
N ARG A 71 6.23 18.50 0.07
CA ARG A 71 5.81 19.72 0.77
C ARG A 71 5.38 19.48 2.22
N VAL A 72 4.89 18.29 2.54
CA VAL A 72 4.29 17.96 3.84
C VAL A 72 5.12 16.92 4.58
N ASN A 73 5.07 16.95 5.92
CA ASN A 73 5.69 15.92 6.74
C ASN A 73 5.02 14.55 6.47
N ASN A 74 5.81 13.54 6.14
CA ASN A 74 5.33 12.19 5.84
C ASN A 74 4.59 11.52 6.99
N THR A 75 4.94 11.82 8.25
CA THR A 75 4.17 11.34 9.40
C THR A 75 2.72 11.82 9.33
N LEU A 76 2.50 13.08 8.95
CA LEU A 76 1.14 13.62 8.81
C LEU A 76 0.39 12.96 7.65
N ILE A 77 1.07 12.70 6.53
CA ILE A 77 0.48 11.98 5.39
C ILE A 77 0.07 10.57 5.79
N MET A 78 0.93 9.84 6.53
CA MET A 78 0.64 8.50 7.03
C MET A 78 -0.56 8.47 7.97
N ILE A 79 -0.63 9.40 8.92
CA ILE A 79 -1.76 9.55 9.85
C ILE A 79 -3.04 9.88 9.08
N PHE A 80 -2.99 10.83 8.14
CA PHE A 80 -4.14 11.17 7.30
C PHE A 80 -4.64 9.96 6.51
N GLY A 81 -3.73 9.16 5.95
CA GLY A 81 -4.11 7.92 5.27
C GLY A 81 -4.77 6.91 6.20
N ALA A 82 -4.25 6.76 7.43
CA ALA A 82 -4.84 5.86 8.43
C ALA A 82 -6.24 6.31 8.88
N VAL A 83 -6.43 7.62 9.08
CA VAL A 83 -7.74 8.21 9.38
C VAL A 83 -8.70 8.01 8.21
N SER A 84 -8.24 8.18 6.98
CA SER A 84 -9.05 7.99 5.77
C SER A 84 -9.53 6.54 5.64
N TYR A 85 -8.67 5.56 5.93
CA TYR A 85 -9.07 4.15 6.00
C TYR A 85 -10.09 3.87 7.09
N LEU A 86 -9.89 4.42 8.29
CA LEU A 86 -10.83 4.22 9.38
C LEU A 86 -12.20 4.84 9.06
N ALA A 87 -12.22 6.06 8.52
CA ALA A 87 -13.46 6.72 8.10
C ALA A 87 -14.19 5.92 7.01
N ALA A 88 -13.46 5.43 6.00
CA ALA A 88 -14.04 4.63 4.93
C ALA A 88 -14.63 3.31 5.45
N THR A 89 -13.86 2.56 6.25
CA THR A 89 -14.31 1.27 6.79
C THR A 89 -15.45 1.41 7.79
N LEU A 90 -15.49 2.51 8.57
CA LEU A 90 -16.64 2.82 9.43
C LEU A 90 -17.90 3.09 8.60
N LEU A 91 -17.80 3.87 7.52
CA LEU A 91 -18.92 4.11 6.60
C LEU A 91 -19.46 2.79 6.02
N PHE A 92 -18.58 1.86 5.64
CA PHE A 92 -19.00 0.54 5.18
C PHE A 92 -19.60 -0.32 6.30
N SER A 93 -19.09 -0.23 7.53
CA SER A 93 -19.59 -0.98 8.68
C SER A 93 -20.97 -0.52 9.15
N PHE A 94 -21.34 0.75 8.94
CA PHE A 94 -22.68 1.28 9.27
C PHE A 94 -23.69 1.17 8.13
N MET A 95 -23.28 0.59 7.00
CA MET A 95 -24.13 0.44 5.83
C MET A 95 -25.20 -0.64 6.05
N GLY A 96 -26.46 -0.29 5.82
CA GLY A 96 -27.60 -1.22 5.76
C GLY A 96 -27.93 -1.64 4.33
N ALA A 97 -28.89 -2.57 4.17
CA ALA A 97 -29.17 -3.20 2.86
C ALA A 97 -29.65 -2.19 1.82
N ASN A 98 -30.38 -1.18 2.28
CA ASN A 98 -30.98 -0.12 1.48
C ASN A 98 -30.24 1.23 1.62
N SER A 99 -29.00 1.24 2.09
CA SER A 99 -28.24 2.49 2.25
C SER A 99 -28.02 3.20 0.92
N ASN A 100 -28.14 4.52 0.94
CA ASN A 100 -27.93 5.36 -0.24
C ASN A 100 -26.45 5.29 -0.70
N TYR A 101 -26.25 4.87 -1.95
CA TYR A 101 -24.94 4.77 -2.58
C TYR A 101 -24.12 6.06 -2.48
N TRP A 102 -24.75 7.22 -2.71
CA TRP A 102 -24.05 8.51 -2.72
C TRP A 102 -23.65 8.99 -1.33
N ALA A 103 -24.36 8.55 -0.29
CA ALA A 103 -24.08 8.97 1.09
C ALA A 103 -23.06 8.07 1.78
N PHE A 104 -23.04 6.76 1.47
CA PHE A 104 -22.18 5.79 2.15
C PHE A 104 -21.08 5.28 1.24
N ILE A 105 -21.45 4.63 0.13
CA ILE A 105 -20.52 3.86 -0.70
C ILE A 105 -19.56 4.78 -1.44
N PHE A 106 -20.07 5.80 -2.14
CA PHE A 106 -19.26 6.73 -2.92
C PHE A 106 -18.17 7.43 -2.08
N PRO A 107 -18.50 8.13 -0.97
CA PRO A 107 -17.47 8.78 -0.16
C PRO A 107 -16.52 7.77 0.49
N ALA A 108 -17.01 6.59 0.90
CA ALA A 108 -16.15 5.55 1.46
C ALA A 108 -15.15 5.02 0.43
N LEU A 109 -15.55 4.82 -0.83
CA LEU A 109 -14.62 4.40 -1.90
C LEU A 109 -13.52 5.45 -2.13
N VAL A 110 -13.88 6.73 -2.21
CA VAL A 110 -12.92 7.81 -2.43
C VAL A 110 -11.93 7.94 -1.26
N LEU A 111 -12.41 7.85 -0.02
CA LEU A 111 -11.58 7.90 1.18
C LEU A 111 -10.68 6.66 1.32
N ASN A 112 -11.19 5.47 0.99
CA ASN A 112 -10.44 4.23 1.04
C ASN A 112 -9.24 4.28 0.08
N VAL A 113 -9.44 4.81 -1.14
CA VAL A 113 -8.38 4.98 -2.12
C VAL A 113 -7.39 6.07 -1.71
N ALA A 114 -7.88 7.18 -1.11
CA ALA A 114 -7.01 8.23 -0.59
C ALA A 114 -5.99 7.68 0.41
N GLY A 115 -6.45 6.83 1.34
CA GLY A 115 -5.58 6.16 2.31
C GLY A 115 -4.53 5.28 1.65
N ALA A 116 -4.93 4.51 0.63
CA ALA A 116 -4.06 3.60 -0.11
C ALA A 116 -2.96 4.32 -0.86
N ASP A 117 -3.31 5.28 -1.70
CA ASP A 117 -2.32 5.97 -2.53
C ASP A 117 -1.32 6.77 -1.67
N LEU A 118 -1.80 7.45 -0.64
CA LEU A 118 -0.93 8.28 0.22
C LEU A 118 0.06 7.42 1.01
N GLN A 119 -0.41 6.37 1.69
CA GLN A 119 0.47 5.49 2.46
C GLN A 119 1.41 4.69 1.56
N PHE A 120 0.91 4.18 0.43
CA PHE A 120 1.72 3.42 -0.51
C PHE A 120 2.86 4.29 -1.07
N ASN A 121 2.57 5.52 -1.50
CA ASN A 121 3.60 6.40 -2.04
C ASN A 121 4.66 6.77 -0.98
N VAL A 122 4.25 7.12 0.25
CA VAL A 122 5.19 7.43 1.34
C VAL A 122 6.09 6.24 1.64
N ALA A 123 5.50 5.05 1.83
CA ALA A 123 6.25 3.85 2.18
C ALA A 123 7.14 3.37 1.04
N ASN A 124 6.64 3.37 -0.20
CA ASN A 124 7.43 2.99 -1.36
C ASN A 124 8.66 3.90 -1.50
N MET A 125 8.50 5.22 -1.37
CA MET A 125 9.63 6.14 -1.42
C MET A 125 10.60 5.93 -0.25
N TYR A 126 10.10 5.71 0.97
CA TYR A 126 10.95 5.40 2.13
C TYR A 126 11.78 4.12 1.93
N VAL A 127 11.16 3.07 1.39
CA VAL A 127 11.83 1.80 1.08
C VAL A 127 12.90 1.97 0.02
N LEU A 128 12.62 2.72 -1.05
CA LEU A 128 13.59 3.00 -2.11
C LEU A 128 14.76 3.84 -1.59
N GLN A 129 14.52 4.79 -0.69
CA GLN A 129 15.57 5.62 -0.09
C GLN A 129 16.40 4.89 0.96
N SER A 130 15.89 3.78 1.52
CA SER A 130 16.60 2.97 2.52
C SER A 130 17.74 2.12 1.92
N LEU A 131 17.83 2.03 0.59
CA LEU A 131 18.83 1.23 -0.11
C LEU A 131 19.59 2.05 -1.16
N PRO A 132 20.86 1.67 -1.47
CA PRO A 132 21.61 2.27 -2.57
C PRO A 132 20.86 2.16 -3.91
N SER A 133 21.07 3.12 -4.81
CA SER A 133 20.38 3.21 -6.11
C SER A 133 20.38 1.91 -6.93
N HIS A 134 21.49 1.16 -6.92
CA HIS A 134 21.60 -0.12 -7.62
C HIS A 134 20.73 -1.25 -7.05
N GLN A 135 20.20 -1.11 -5.83
CA GLN A 135 19.34 -2.10 -5.16
C GLN A 135 17.89 -1.63 -5.01
N GLN A 136 17.53 -0.46 -5.54
CA GLN A 136 16.18 0.09 -5.42
C GLN A 136 15.11 -0.78 -6.06
N SER A 137 15.39 -1.36 -7.24
CA SER A 137 14.47 -2.32 -7.89
C SER A 137 14.24 -3.56 -7.04
N LEU A 138 15.28 -4.05 -6.34
CA LEU A 138 15.15 -5.17 -5.40
C LEU A 138 14.32 -4.77 -4.17
N ALA A 139 14.51 -3.55 -3.66
CA ALA A 139 13.76 -3.01 -2.53
C ALA A 139 12.26 -2.92 -2.84
N GLY A 140 11.91 -2.31 -3.97
CA GLY A 140 10.54 -2.20 -4.46
C GLY A 140 9.90 -3.56 -4.76
N GLY A 141 10.69 -4.51 -5.28
CA GLY A 141 10.25 -5.89 -5.49
C GLY A 141 9.86 -6.58 -4.18
N ILE A 142 10.72 -6.52 -3.17
CA ILE A 142 10.44 -7.09 -1.83
C ILE A 142 9.23 -6.42 -1.19
N PHE A 143 9.12 -5.09 -1.27
CA PHE A 143 7.97 -4.35 -0.76
C PHE A 143 6.65 -4.81 -1.41
N ASN A 144 6.65 -4.97 -2.74
CA ASN A 144 5.49 -5.50 -3.46
C ASN A 144 5.14 -6.94 -3.05
N VAL A 145 6.13 -7.80 -2.82
CA VAL A 145 5.90 -9.17 -2.33
C VAL A 145 5.26 -9.14 -0.95
N VAL A 146 5.73 -8.27 -0.05
CA VAL A 146 5.17 -8.11 1.30
C VAL A 146 3.71 -7.63 1.24
N ILE A 147 3.40 -6.65 0.39
CA ILE A 147 2.02 -6.19 0.16
C ILE A 147 1.14 -7.30 -0.42
N ARG A 148 1.64 -8.05 -1.41
CA ARG A 148 0.87 -9.17 -1.98
C ARG A 148 0.61 -10.25 -0.94
N LEU A 149 1.58 -10.55 -0.09
CA LEU A 149 1.42 -11.51 0.99
C LEU A 149 0.38 -11.03 2.01
N SER A 150 0.39 -9.75 2.39
CA SER A 150 -0.61 -9.22 3.31
C SER A 150 -2.02 -9.28 2.73
N ASN A 151 -2.18 -9.04 1.43
CA ASN A 151 -3.46 -9.16 0.73
C ASN A 151 -4.01 -10.59 0.81
N THR A 152 -3.15 -11.59 0.61
CA THR A 152 -3.55 -13.00 0.72
C THR A 152 -3.98 -13.35 2.14
N ILE A 153 -3.22 -12.90 3.14
CA ILE A 153 -3.50 -13.16 4.56
C ILE A 153 -4.86 -12.56 4.95
N VAL A 154 -5.10 -11.28 4.62
CA VAL A 154 -6.36 -10.63 5.01
C VAL A 154 -7.56 -11.26 4.31
N LEU A 155 -7.43 -11.68 3.05
CA LEU A 155 -8.52 -12.37 2.38
C LEU A 155 -8.84 -13.69 3.09
N GLY A 156 -7.82 -14.47 3.48
CA GLY A 156 -8.02 -15.67 4.29
C GLY A 156 -8.74 -15.40 5.62
N ILE A 157 -8.29 -14.40 6.38
CA ILE A 157 -8.92 -14.00 7.64
C ILE A 157 -10.37 -13.53 7.41
N SER A 158 -10.59 -12.68 6.41
CA SER A 158 -11.90 -12.10 6.11
C SER A 158 -12.91 -13.16 5.64
N THR A 159 -12.45 -14.15 4.86
CA THR A 159 -13.24 -15.31 4.46
C THR A 159 -13.56 -16.20 5.64
N ALA A 160 -12.61 -16.45 6.54
CA ALA A 160 -12.88 -17.22 7.76
C ALA A 160 -13.95 -16.53 8.63
N VAL A 161 -13.87 -15.21 8.81
CA VAL A 161 -14.89 -14.42 9.50
C VAL A 161 -16.24 -14.52 8.80
N PHE A 162 -16.28 -14.34 7.48
CA PHE A 162 -17.50 -14.47 6.70
C PHE A 162 -18.15 -15.86 6.86
N SER A 163 -17.38 -16.93 6.66
CA SER A 163 -17.88 -18.32 6.76
C SER A 163 -18.29 -18.70 8.18
N SER A 164 -17.64 -18.15 9.22
CA SER A 164 -18.05 -18.40 10.62
C SER A 164 -19.45 -17.86 10.93
N VAL A 165 -19.83 -16.75 10.30
CA VAL A 165 -21.15 -16.13 10.48
C VAL A 165 -22.18 -16.78 9.58
N GLU A 166 -21.77 -17.19 8.37
CA GLU A 166 -22.65 -17.78 7.36
C GLU A 166 -23.41 -19.02 7.85
N SER A 167 -22.76 -19.90 8.62
CA SER A 167 -23.39 -21.11 9.16
C SER A 167 -24.16 -20.89 10.47
N THR A 168 -24.19 -19.66 10.99
CA THR A 168 -24.86 -19.33 12.26
C THR A 168 -26.35 -19.01 12.01
N PRO A 169 -27.30 -19.37 12.91
CA PRO A 169 -28.71 -19.03 12.76
C PRO A 169 -28.99 -17.52 12.52
N ALA A 170 -28.16 -16.66 13.11
CA ALA A 170 -28.21 -15.21 12.91
C ALA A 170 -27.75 -14.78 11.50
N GLY A 171 -26.77 -15.45 10.90
CA GLY A 171 -26.32 -15.17 9.53
C GLY A 171 -27.26 -15.71 8.46
N LEU A 172 -27.99 -16.79 8.76
CA LEU A 172 -29.06 -17.31 7.90
C LEU A 172 -30.30 -16.42 7.89
N SER A 173 -30.58 -15.73 9.00
CA SER A 173 -31.72 -14.81 9.11
C SER A 173 -31.43 -13.41 8.58
N ASP A 174 -30.19 -12.91 8.72
CA ASP A 174 -29.77 -11.63 8.16
C ASP A 174 -28.51 -11.77 7.27
N PRO A 175 -28.68 -11.79 5.93
CA PRO A 175 -27.57 -11.84 4.98
C PRO A 175 -26.60 -10.65 5.08
N MET A 176 -26.99 -9.53 5.70
CA MET A 176 -26.12 -8.37 5.92
C MET A 176 -25.09 -8.62 7.02
N LEU A 177 -25.45 -9.45 8.00
CA LEU A 177 -24.65 -9.62 9.21
C LEU A 177 -23.24 -10.10 8.89
N LYS A 178 -23.09 -11.05 7.95
CA LYS A 178 -21.79 -11.56 7.51
C LYS A 178 -20.90 -10.47 6.89
N TYR A 179 -21.46 -9.59 6.06
CA TYR A 179 -20.71 -8.46 5.48
C TYR A 179 -20.33 -7.44 6.55
N THR A 180 -21.26 -7.11 7.44
CA THR A 180 -21.00 -6.18 8.54
C THR A 180 -19.87 -6.67 9.44
N ARG A 181 -19.86 -7.96 9.81
CA ARG A 181 -18.77 -8.55 10.60
C ARG A 181 -17.44 -8.46 9.88
N THR A 182 -17.41 -8.73 8.57
CA THR A 182 -16.19 -8.62 7.79
C THR A 182 -15.69 -7.18 7.66
N PHE A 183 -16.59 -6.20 7.51
CA PHE A 183 -16.22 -4.78 7.54
C PHE A 183 -15.73 -4.35 8.92
N GLN A 184 -16.29 -4.86 10.02
CA GLN A 184 -15.78 -4.63 11.38
C GLN A 184 -14.36 -5.16 11.56
N THR A 185 -14.01 -6.29 10.93
CA THR A 185 -12.62 -6.78 10.91
C THR A 185 -11.69 -5.79 10.21
N ALA A 186 -12.13 -5.20 9.09
CA ALA A 186 -11.37 -4.16 8.38
C ALA A 186 -11.23 -2.89 9.23
N VAL A 187 -12.29 -2.47 9.94
CA VAL A 187 -12.24 -1.37 10.92
C VAL A 187 -11.19 -1.63 12.00
N ALA A 188 -11.14 -2.84 12.55
CA ALA A 188 -10.16 -3.20 13.58
C ALA A 188 -8.72 -3.11 13.04
N LEU A 189 -8.47 -3.55 11.80
CA LEU A 189 -7.17 -3.42 11.14
C LEU A 189 -6.79 -1.96 10.88
N ALA A 190 -7.73 -1.15 10.39
CA ALA A 190 -7.53 0.28 10.17
C ALA A 190 -7.26 1.03 11.50
N ALA A 191 -8.00 0.71 12.56
CA ALA A 191 -7.82 1.27 13.89
C ALA A 191 -6.45 0.90 14.47
N ALA A 192 -6.01 -0.35 14.32
CA ALA A 192 -4.67 -0.78 14.73
C ALA A 192 -3.58 0.01 13.98
N GLY A 193 -3.73 0.21 12.67
CA GLY A 193 -2.83 1.04 11.88
C GLY A 193 -2.81 2.51 12.36
N LEU A 194 -3.98 3.07 12.69
CA LEU A 194 -4.10 4.43 13.22
C LEU A 194 -3.42 4.58 14.59
N VAL A 195 -3.56 3.62 15.50
CA VAL A 195 -2.92 3.66 16.81
C VAL A 195 -1.39 3.62 16.69
N ILE A 196 -0.86 2.88 15.71
CA ILE A 196 0.58 2.78 15.48
C ILE A 196 1.14 4.02 14.75
N SER A 197 0.33 4.69 13.92
CA SER A 197 0.76 5.81 13.07
C SER A 197 1.44 6.99 13.82
N PRO A 198 0.95 7.46 14.99
CA PRO A 198 1.60 8.51 15.78
C PRO A 198 2.99 8.16 16.30
N PHE A 199 3.31 6.87 16.41
CA PHE A 199 4.64 6.43 16.87
C PHE A 199 5.70 6.55 15.77
N ILE A 200 5.30 6.81 14.52
CA ILE A 200 6.20 7.04 13.40
C ILE A 200 6.75 8.46 13.46
N ARG A 201 8.07 8.60 13.62
CA ARG A 201 8.75 9.89 13.52
C ARG A 201 9.47 10.02 12.18
N LEU A 202 8.78 10.57 11.20
CA LEU A 202 9.35 10.96 9.91
C LEU A 202 9.57 12.48 9.89
N GLY A 203 10.72 12.89 9.36
CA GLY A 203 10.94 14.27 8.93
C GLY A 203 10.31 14.52 7.55
N THR A 204 10.37 15.75 7.08
CA THR A 204 10.06 16.10 5.68
C THR A 204 11.09 15.47 4.74
N GLN A 205 10.63 14.69 3.76
CA GLN A 205 11.48 13.94 2.80
C GLN A 205 12.37 14.81 1.90
N GLY A 206 12.19 16.14 1.93
CA GLY A 206 13.00 17.09 1.16
C GLY A 206 14.44 17.30 1.63
N ASN A 207 14.89 16.65 2.71
CA ASN A 207 16.23 16.85 3.28
C ASN A 207 17.16 15.61 3.21
N ALA A 208 16.79 14.57 2.47
CA ALA A 208 17.75 13.52 2.12
C ALA A 208 18.75 14.10 1.11
N PRO A 209 20.08 13.95 1.31
CA PRO A 209 21.06 14.41 0.34
C PRO A 209 20.71 13.76 -1.00
N LYS A 210 20.49 14.57 -2.03
CA LYS A 210 20.40 14.07 -3.40
C LYS A 210 21.70 13.32 -3.66
N VAL A 211 21.67 12.00 -3.71
CA VAL A 211 22.76 11.25 -4.33
C VAL A 211 22.77 11.72 -5.77
N ASP A 212 23.76 12.54 -6.11
CA ASP A 212 23.85 13.17 -7.41
C ASP A 212 24.00 12.05 -8.45
N VAL A 213 22.97 11.86 -9.27
CA VAL A 213 22.91 10.81 -10.30
C VAL A 213 24.13 10.91 -11.21
N ARG A 214 24.65 12.13 -11.43
CA ARG A 214 25.89 12.39 -12.18
C ARG A 214 27.13 11.76 -11.54
N GLU A 215 27.20 11.67 -10.22
CA GLU A 215 28.33 11.09 -9.50
C GLU A 215 28.32 9.56 -9.60
N SER A 216 27.12 8.96 -9.56
CA SER A 216 26.94 7.51 -9.79
C SER A 216 27.24 7.10 -11.23
N GLU A 217 26.89 7.93 -12.23
CA GLU A 217 27.24 7.72 -13.64
C GLU A 217 28.74 7.91 -13.90
N LYS A 218 29.36 8.92 -13.25
CA LYS A 218 30.82 9.11 -13.33
C LYS A 218 31.56 7.92 -12.75
N SER A 219 31.17 7.46 -11.55
CA SER A 219 31.80 6.30 -10.91
C SER A 219 31.65 5.04 -11.78
N ARG A 220 30.48 4.84 -12.40
CA ARG A 220 30.22 3.69 -13.28
C ARG A 220 31.06 3.73 -14.55
N LYS A 221 31.15 4.90 -15.21
CA LYS A 221 32.03 5.09 -16.38
C LYS A 221 33.50 4.91 -16.01
N SER A 222 33.95 5.42 -14.86
CA SER A 222 35.31 5.22 -14.37
C SER A 222 35.63 3.74 -14.09
N THR A 223 34.69 2.99 -13.51
CA THR A 223 34.87 1.54 -13.28
C THR A 223 34.88 0.74 -14.59
N GLU A 224 34.06 1.10 -15.58
CA GLU A 224 34.07 0.44 -16.90
C GLU A 224 35.37 0.73 -17.66
N VAL A 225 35.85 1.98 -17.66
CA VAL A 225 37.12 2.36 -18.30
C VAL A 225 38.31 1.65 -17.64
N MET A 226 38.32 1.51 -16.32
CA MET A 226 39.39 0.82 -15.59
C MET A 226 39.45 -0.67 -15.94
N LYS A 227 38.30 -1.34 -16.07
CA LYS A 227 38.24 -2.76 -16.49
C LYS A 227 38.69 -2.98 -17.92
N ILE A 228 38.37 -2.04 -18.83
CA ILE A 228 38.82 -2.11 -20.22
C ILE A 228 40.34 -1.93 -20.30
N ALA A 229 40.88 -0.98 -19.53
CA ALA A 229 42.32 -0.76 -19.46
C ALA A 229 43.07 -1.99 -18.92
N GLU A 230 42.57 -2.59 -17.84
CA GLU A 230 43.14 -3.80 -17.23
C GLU A 230 43.16 -5.00 -18.19
N ASN A 231 42.05 -5.25 -18.90
CA ASN A 231 42.00 -6.29 -19.93
C ASN A 231 42.96 -6.02 -21.11
N SER A 232 43.11 -4.75 -21.52
CA SER A 232 44.03 -4.39 -22.62
C SER A 232 45.51 -4.56 -22.24
N SER A 233 45.87 -4.31 -20.97
CA SER A 233 47.21 -4.59 -20.47
C SER A 233 47.51 -6.09 -20.41
N GLU A 234 46.53 -6.93 -20.02
CA GLU A 234 46.70 -8.38 -20.00
C GLU A 234 46.85 -9.00 -21.40
N GLU A 235 46.18 -8.44 -22.42
CA GLU A 235 46.36 -8.88 -23.81
C GLU A 235 47.74 -8.49 -24.37
N THR A 236 48.20 -7.28 -24.08
CA THR A 236 49.53 -6.80 -24.52
C THR A 236 50.68 -7.58 -23.86
N GLU A 237 50.51 -8.00 -22.60
CA GLU A 237 51.49 -8.80 -21.87
C GLU A 237 51.55 -10.26 -22.34
N LYS A 238 50.45 -10.79 -22.91
CA LYS A 238 50.42 -12.11 -23.55
C LYS A 238 51.09 -12.11 -24.93
N ASP A 239 50.90 -11.05 -25.71
CA ASP A 239 51.52 -10.94 -27.05
C ASP A 239 53.03 -10.72 -26.99
N ASN A 240 53.56 -10.14 -25.90
CA ASN A 240 55.01 -9.95 -25.69
C ASN A 240 55.74 -11.19 -25.13
N ASN A 241 55.01 -12.25 -24.75
CA ASN A 241 55.56 -13.50 -24.20
C ASN A 241 55.50 -14.68 -25.20
N LEU A 242 55.27 -14.39 -26.49
CA LEU A 242 55.37 -15.30 -27.64
C LEU A 242 56.54 -14.89 -28.54
#